data_AF-C6JSN4-F1
#
_entry.id   AF-C6JSN4-F1
#
_cell.length_a   1.000
_cell.length_b   1.000
_cell.length_c   1.000
_cell.angle_alpha   90.00
_cell.angle_beta   90.00
_cell.angle_gamma   90.00
#
_symmetry.space_group_name_H-M   'P 1'
#
loop_
_entity.id
_entity.type
_entity.pdbx_description
1 polymer ?
#
loop_
_entity_poly.entity_id
_entity_poly.type
_entity_poly.pdbx_seq_one_letter_code
_entity_poly.pdbx_strand_id
1 'polypeptide(L)'
;MNAELWVQSPRLLNRKINFLRYNKRVAEGQWAVVDVSVDGILGPPSGSRTTDAAAVANNTTGCRLLLSGCLIEDMGKGNGYCKITRVVHAEYDETMVPTLFRPLLRSGNAFGAQRWLASLQRQYEYLAVLHSSQVPRGDNDNNT
;
A
#
# COMPACT_ATOMS: atom_id res chain seq x y z
N MET A 1 7.37 -4.76 -7.70
CA MET A 1 7.43 -4.46 -6.25
C MET A 1 6.85 -5.65 -5.50
N ASN A 2 7.32 -5.92 -4.27
CA ASN A 2 6.74 -6.91 -3.38
C ASN A 2 6.14 -6.18 -2.16
N ALA A 3 4.96 -6.59 -1.72
CA ALA A 3 4.35 -6.12 -0.49
C ALA A 3 3.71 -7.27 0.27
N GLU A 4 3.53 -7.07 1.56
CA GLU A 4 2.80 -7.99 2.42
C GLU A 4 1.52 -7.31 2.91
N LEU A 5 0.41 -8.01 2.73
CA LEU A 5 -0.85 -7.65 3.36
C LEU A 5 -0.86 -8.23 4.77
N TRP A 6 -0.58 -7.35 5.73
CA TRP A 6 -0.59 -7.66 7.16
C TRP A 6 -1.96 -7.41 7.74
N VAL A 7 -2.54 -8.43 8.38
CA VAL A 7 -3.63 -8.26 9.34
C VAL A 7 -3.03 -8.47 10.73
N GLN A 8 -3.30 -7.57 11.67
CA GLN A 8 -2.78 -7.69 13.04
C GLN A 8 -3.51 -8.81 13.81
N SER A 9 -3.25 -10.06 13.41
CA SER A 9 -3.73 -11.25 14.09
C SER A 9 -2.68 -12.35 13.99
N PRO A 10 -2.28 -12.98 15.10
CA PRO A 10 -1.36 -14.11 15.10
C PRO A 10 -1.88 -15.32 14.31
N ARG A 11 -3.19 -15.38 14.05
CA ARG A 11 -3.87 -16.51 13.40
C ARG A 11 -4.08 -16.31 11.90
N LEU A 12 -3.78 -15.14 11.37
CA LEU A 12 -3.83 -14.87 9.94
C LEU A 12 -2.42 -14.84 9.40
N LEU A 13 -2.14 -15.70 8.41
CA LEU A 13 -0.89 -15.65 7.68
C LEU A 13 -0.81 -14.35 6.88
N ASN A 14 0.37 -13.73 6.89
CA ASN A 14 0.65 -12.59 6.04
C ASN A 14 0.60 -13.01 4.57
N ARG A 15 -0.03 -12.18 3.74
CA ARG A 15 -0.18 -12.48 2.32
C ARG A 15 0.81 -11.67 1.50
N LYS A 16 1.79 -12.34 0.91
CA LYS A 16 2.74 -11.74 -0.03
C LYS A 16 2.05 -11.49 -1.36
N ILE A 17 2.30 -10.31 -1.92
CA ILE A 17 1.75 -9.85 -3.19
C ILE A 17 2.88 -9.24 -4.02
N ASN A 18 3.03 -9.75 -5.24
CA ASN A 18 3.89 -9.16 -6.25
C ASN A 18 3.05 -8.28 -7.18
N PHE A 19 3.40 -7.01 -7.31
CA PHE A 19 2.64 -6.04 -8.12
C PHE A 19 3.54 -5.10 -8.93
N LEU A 20 3.00 -4.63 -10.05
CA LEU A 20 3.50 -3.50 -10.81
C LEU A 20 2.85 -2.22 -10.28
N ARG A 21 3.65 -1.16 -10.19
CA ARG A 21 3.19 0.18 -9.87
C ARG A 21 3.42 1.10 -11.05
N TYR A 22 2.37 1.81 -11.46
CA TYR A 22 2.43 2.86 -12.46
C TYR A 22 1.97 4.18 -11.85
N ASN A 23 2.68 5.26 -12.13
CA ASN A 23 2.35 6.60 -11.69
C ASN A 23 2.17 7.54 -12.87
N LYS A 24 1.14 8.37 -12.83
CA LYS A 24 0.87 9.36 -13.88
C LYS A 24 0.19 10.60 -13.31
N ARG A 25 0.61 11.76 -13.78
CA ARG A 25 -0.14 13.01 -13.57
C ARG A 25 -1.40 12.96 -14.44
N VAL A 26 -2.56 12.92 -13.79
CA VAL A 26 -3.87 12.77 -14.47
C VAL A 26 -4.49 14.12 -14.82
N ALA A 27 -4.19 15.15 -14.03
CA ALA A 27 -4.54 16.54 -14.29
C ALA A 27 -3.52 17.45 -13.58
N GLU A 28 -3.62 18.75 -13.77
CA GLU A 28 -2.85 19.71 -12.99
C GLU A 28 -3.13 19.51 -11.48
N GLY A 29 -2.08 19.41 -10.67
CA GLY A 29 -2.21 19.13 -9.24
C GLY A 29 -2.69 17.72 -8.87
N GLN A 30 -2.97 16.81 -9.83
CA GLN A 30 -3.49 15.47 -9.53
C GLN A 30 -2.60 14.35 -10.08
N TRP A 31 -2.26 13.40 -9.21
CA TRP A 31 -1.44 12.23 -9.52
C TRP A 31 -2.16 10.94 -9.16
N ALA A 32 -2.22 10.01 -10.11
CA ALA A 32 -2.67 8.66 -9.86
C ALA A 32 -1.47 7.72 -9.73
N VAL A 33 -1.50 6.88 -8.71
CA VAL A 33 -0.62 5.73 -8.53
C VAL A 33 -1.51 4.50 -8.60
N VAL A 34 -1.19 3.56 -9.49
CA VAL A 34 -1.97 2.35 -9.72
C VAL A 34 -1.07 1.14 -9.49
N ASP A 35 -1.58 0.20 -8.71
CA ASP A 35 -0.97 -1.07 -8.35
C ASP A 35 -1.81 -2.23 -8.93
N VAL A 36 -1.15 -3.18 -9.60
CA VAL A 36 -1.80 -4.39 -10.13
C VAL A 36 -0.89 -5.60 -9.97
N SER A 37 -1.43 -6.73 -9.53
CA SER A 37 -0.66 -7.95 -9.34
C SER A 37 -0.10 -8.53 -10.65
N VAL A 38 1.11 -9.06 -10.58
CA VAL A 38 1.82 -9.66 -11.72
C VAL A 38 1.31 -11.08 -12.02
N ASP A 39 0.76 -11.76 -11.01
CA ASP A 39 0.35 -13.16 -11.09
C ASP A 39 -0.79 -13.38 -12.09
N GLY A 40 -1.56 -12.33 -12.43
CA GLY A 40 -2.57 -12.37 -13.49
C GLY A 40 -2.04 -12.10 -14.90
N ILE A 41 -0.77 -11.71 -15.04
CA ILE A 41 -0.14 -11.28 -16.31
C ILE A 41 0.74 -12.40 -16.88
N LEU A 42 1.39 -13.21 -16.03
CA LEU A 42 2.35 -14.24 -16.46
C LEU A 42 1.71 -15.58 -16.83
N GLY A 43 0.43 -15.80 -16.54
CA GLY A 43 -0.16 -17.14 -16.62
C GLY A 43 0.57 -18.15 -15.69
N PRO A 44 0.14 -19.41 -15.63
CA PRO A 44 1.00 -20.45 -15.06
C PRO A 44 2.33 -20.44 -15.84
N PRO A 45 3.48 -20.57 -15.16
CA PRO A 45 4.77 -20.47 -15.83
C PRO A 45 4.86 -21.49 -16.97
N SER A 46 4.85 -20.98 -18.21
CA SER A 46 5.10 -21.73 -19.43
C SER A 46 6.49 -22.38 -19.34
N GLY A 47 6.52 -23.63 -18.89
CA GLY A 47 7.76 -24.39 -18.69
C GLY A 47 7.73 -25.35 -17.51
N SER A 48 6.86 -25.16 -16.52
CA SER A 48 6.71 -26.12 -15.42
C SER A 48 5.80 -27.27 -15.84
N ARG A 49 6.39 -28.32 -16.43
CA ARG A 49 5.73 -29.63 -16.64
C ARG A 49 5.51 -30.41 -15.34
N THR A 50 5.56 -29.77 -14.19
CA THR A 50 5.12 -30.35 -12.92
C THR A 50 3.74 -29.81 -12.61
N THR A 51 2.77 -30.72 -12.66
CA THR A 51 1.40 -30.60 -12.19
C THR A 51 1.35 -30.47 -10.66
N ASP A 52 2.16 -29.61 -10.08
CA ASP A 52 2.19 -29.41 -8.64
C ASP A 52 1.44 -28.11 -8.37
N ALA A 53 0.12 -28.24 -8.16
CA ALA A 53 -0.75 -27.15 -7.69
C ALA A 53 -0.16 -26.44 -6.45
N ALA A 54 0.71 -27.13 -5.70
CA ALA A 54 1.50 -26.59 -4.60
C ALA A 54 2.46 -25.47 -5.04
N ALA A 55 3.21 -25.57 -6.15
CA ALA A 55 4.21 -24.56 -6.52
C ALA A 55 3.58 -23.20 -6.91
N VAL A 56 2.38 -23.23 -7.51
CA VAL A 56 1.59 -22.03 -7.81
C VAL A 56 0.98 -21.45 -6.52
N ALA A 57 0.47 -22.31 -5.63
CA ALA A 57 -0.03 -21.93 -4.30
C ALA A 57 1.07 -21.36 -3.38
N ASN A 58 2.34 -21.73 -3.59
CA ASN A 58 3.47 -21.25 -2.80
C ASN A 58 3.89 -19.82 -3.16
N ASN A 59 3.53 -19.31 -4.35
CA ASN A 59 3.90 -17.97 -4.80
C ASN A 59 2.74 -16.98 -4.78
N THR A 60 1.50 -17.47 -4.81
CA THR A 60 0.29 -16.67 -4.60
C THR A 60 -0.36 -17.10 -3.29
N THR A 61 -0.32 -16.22 -2.29
CA THR A 61 -0.89 -16.44 -0.94
C THR A 61 -2.44 -16.48 -0.92
N GLY A 62 -3.05 -16.99 -1.99
CA GLY A 62 -4.48 -16.93 -2.26
C GLY A 62 -5.02 -15.50 -2.25
N CYS A 63 -4.21 -14.49 -2.59
CA CYS A 63 -4.62 -13.09 -2.65
C CYS A 63 -3.81 -12.34 -3.70
N ARG A 64 -4.49 -11.53 -4.52
CA ARG A 64 -3.86 -10.66 -5.52
C ARG A 64 -4.52 -9.28 -5.55
N LEU A 65 -3.75 -8.25 -5.86
CA LEU A 65 -4.27 -6.92 -6.12
C LEU A 65 -4.81 -6.85 -7.54
N LEU A 66 -6.09 -6.55 -7.64
CA LEU A 66 -6.68 -5.97 -8.85
C LEU A 66 -6.34 -4.47 -8.88
N LEU A 67 -6.92 -3.71 -9.82
CA LEU A 67 -6.68 -2.26 -9.97
C LEU A 67 -6.84 -1.53 -8.62
N SER A 68 -5.72 -1.28 -7.96
CA SER A 68 -5.59 -0.69 -6.62
C SER A 68 -4.69 0.53 -6.71
N GLY A 69 -4.57 1.32 -5.65
CA GLY A 69 -3.60 2.39 -5.57
C GLY A 69 -4.15 3.64 -4.88
N CYS A 70 -3.66 4.81 -5.26
CA CYS A 70 -4.14 6.07 -4.70
C CYS A 70 -4.18 7.22 -5.70
N LEU A 71 -5.10 8.14 -5.44
CA LEU A 71 -5.15 9.46 -6.06
C LEU A 71 -4.63 10.48 -5.06
N ILE A 72 -3.72 11.34 -5.51
CA ILE A 72 -3.14 12.45 -4.75
C ILE A 72 -3.62 13.71 -5.44
N GLU A 73 -4.34 14.55 -4.71
CA GLU A 73 -4.90 15.80 -5.19
C GLU A 73 -4.31 16.96 -4.39
N ASP A 74 -3.59 17.87 -5.05
CA ASP A 74 -3.20 19.15 -4.47
C ASP A 74 -4.47 19.99 -4.24
N MET A 75 -4.61 20.52 -3.03
CA MET A 75 -5.78 21.33 -2.67
C MET A 75 -5.65 22.78 -3.11
N GLY A 76 -4.52 23.22 -3.68
CA GLY A 76 -4.36 24.47 -4.43
C GLY A 76 -4.55 25.78 -3.64
N LYS A 77 -4.92 25.70 -2.36
CA LYS A 77 -5.23 26.86 -1.50
C LYS A 77 -4.00 27.43 -0.76
N GLY A 78 -2.78 27.13 -1.22
CA GLY A 78 -1.55 27.60 -0.59
C GLY A 78 -1.28 27.08 0.83
N ASN A 79 -2.07 26.10 1.30
CA ASN A 79 -1.97 25.56 2.66
C ASN A 79 -0.93 24.43 2.79
N GLY A 80 -0.33 23.98 1.67
CA GLY A 80 0.68 22.91 1.66
C GLY A 80 0.12 21.50 1.91
N TYR A 81 -1.21 21.32 1.87
CA TYR A 81 -1.86 20.03 2.09
C TYR A 81 -2.35 19.41 0.78
N CYS A 82 -2.33 18.08 0.73
CA CYS A 82 -2.95 17.30 -0.33
C CYS A 82 -4.05 16.39 0.24
N LYS A 83 -5.05 16.11 -0.59
CA LYS A 83 -6.05 15.08 -0.33
C LYS A 83 -5.59 13.77 -0.95
N ILE A 84 -5.59 12.69 -0.17
CA ILE A 84 -5.17 11.37 -0.62
C ILE A 84 -6.35 10.42 -0.52
N THR A 85 -6.72 9.83 -1.65
CA THR A 85 -7.77 8.79 -1.73
C THR A 85 -7.10 7.47 -2.05
N ARG A 86 -7.19 6.48 -1.15
CA ARG A 86 -6.65 5.13 -1.37
C ARG A 86 -7.76 4.13 -1.68
N VAL A 87 -7.58 3.39 -2.76
CA VAL A 87 -8.46 2.30 -3.18
C VAL A 87 -7.67 1.00 -3.11
N VAL A 88 -8.24 -0.03 -2.47
CA VAL A 88 -7.66 -1.37 -2.48
C VAL A 88 -8.72 -2.32 -3.02
N HIS A 89 -8.44 -2.86 -4.20
CA HIS A 89 -9.25 -3.87 -4.84
C HIS A 89 -8.43 -5.15 -4.88
N ALA A 90 -8.83 -6.14 -4.09
CA ALA A 90 -8.11 -7.39 -3.96
C ALA A 90 -9.06 -8.57 -4.14
N GLU A 91 -8.59 -9.59 -4.83
CA GLU A 91 -9.23 -10.89 -4.88
C GLU A 91 -8.52 -11.82 -3.89
N TYR A 92 -9.28 -12.66 -3.21
CA TYR A 92 -8.73 -13.65 -2.29
C TYR A 92 -9.55 -14.95 -2.28
N ASP A 93 -8.87 -16.06 -1.99
CA ASP A 93 -9.50 -17.34 -1.72
C ASP A 93 -10.03 -17.36 -0.28
N GLU A 94 -11.36 -17.30 -0.15
CA GLU A 94 -12.08 -17.32 1.12
C GLU A 94 -12.01 -18.69 1.83
N THR A 95 -11.74 -19.78 1.10
CA THR A 95 -11.62 -21.12 1.69
C THR A 95 -10.39 -21.22 2.60
N MET A 96 -9.32 -20.47 2.29
CA MET A 96 -8.12 -20.35 3.11
C MET A 96 -8.24 -19.34 4.27
N VAL A 97 -9.41 -18.72 4.44
CA VAL A 97 -9.66 -17.75 5.50
C VAL A 97 -10.44 -18.42 6.63
N PRO A 98 -9.92 -18.44 7.87
CA PRO A 98 -10.67 -18.94 9.01
C PRO A 98 -11.99 -18.18 9.18
N THR A 99 -13.07 -18.89 9.47
CA THR A 99 -14.45 -18.34 9.50
C THR A 99 -14.58 -17.07 10.34
N LEU A 100 -13.85 -16.98 11.46
CA LEU A 100 -13.82 -15.82 12.35
C LEU A 100 -13.37 -14.52 11.65
N PHE A 101 -12.49 -14.62 10.64
CA PHE A 101 -11.92 -13.46 9.94
C PHE A 101 -12.64 -13.11 8.64
N ARG A 102 -13.52 -13.97 8.13
CA ARG A 102 -14.27 -13.71 6.90
C ARG A 102 -15.04 -12.38 6.92
N PRO A 103 -15.75 -12.01 8.01
CA PRO A 103 -16.41 -10.70 8.09
C PRO A 103 -15.42 -9.53 7.93
N LEU A 104 -14.23 -9.65 8.52
CA LEU A 104 -13.19 -8.62 8.43
C LEU A 104 -12.67 -8.45 6.98
N LEU A 105 -12.47 -9.55 6.25
CA LEU A 105 -12.05 -9.48 4.85
C LEU A 105 -13.18 -8.99 3.94
N ARG A 106 -14.41 -9.46 4.14
CA ARG A 106 -15.60 -9.00 3.39
C ARG A 106 -15.87 -7.51 3.59
N SER A 107 -15.60 -6.97 4.78
CA SER A 107 -15.71 -5.53 5.05
C SER A 107 -14.64 -4.68 4.37
N GLY A 108 -13.56 -5.30 3.86
CA GLY A 108 -12.42 -4.62 3.27
C GLY A 108 -11.38 -4.09 4.27
N ASN A 109 -11.70 -4.04 5.56
CA ASN A 109 -10.83 -3.51 6.62
C ASN A 109 -9.52 -4.31 6.79
N ALA A 110 -9.53 -5.60 6.41
CA ALA A 110 -8.33 -6.42 6.37
C ALA A 110 -7.26 -5.88 5.41
N PHE A 111 -7.66 -5.24 4.29
CA PHE A 111 -6.75 -4.83 3.22
C PHE A 111 -5.92 -3.58 3.52
N GLY A 112 -6.08 -2.97 4.69
CA GLY A 112 -5.12 -2.03 5.24
C GLY A 112 -5.13 -0.63 4.63
N ALA A 113 -6.14 -0.26 3.83
CA ALA A 113 -6.26 1.11 3.29
C ALA A 113 -6.25 2.18 4.40
N GLN A 114 -7.06 1.98 5.44
CA GLN A 114 -7.12 2.87 6.61
C GLN A 114 -5.80 2.90 7.38
N ARG A 115 -5.19 1.74 7.62
CA ARG A 115 -3.89 1.65 8.29
C ARG A 115 -2.80 2.38 7.51
N TRP A 116 -2.80 2.23 6.19
CA TRP A 116 -1.85 2.92 5.32
C TRP A 116 -2.03 4.44 5.38
N LEU A 117 -3.27 4.95 5.33
CA LEU A 117 -3.55 6.38 5.47
C LEU A 117 -3.09 6.90 6.84
N ALA A 118 -3.40 6.20 7.92
CA ALA A 118 -2.99 6.57 9.28
C ALA A 118 -1.45 6.58 9.44
N SER A 119 -0.75 5.61 8.85
CA SER A 119 0.71 5.58 8.83
C SER A 119 1.30 6.75 8.03
N LEU A 120 0.72 7.06 6.87
CA LEU A 120 1.16 8.16 6.03
C LEU A 120 0.98 9.52 6.74
N GLN A 121 -0.18 9.72 7.37
CA GLN A 121 -0.45 10.92 8.16
C GLN A 121 0.56 11.07 9.31
N ARG A 122 0.80 10.01 10.09
CA ARG A 122 1.77 10.03 11.19
C ARG A 122 3.19 10.34 10.71
N GLN A 123 3.59 9.81 9.55
CA GLN A 123 4.89 10.12 8.95
C GLN A 123 4.99 11.60 8.54
N TYR A 124 3.92 12.16 7.96
CA TYR A 124 3.88 13.57 7.62
C TYR A 124 3.99 14.47 8.86
N GLU A 125 3.22 14.16 9.92
CA GLU A 125 3.28 14.89 11.20
C GLU A 125 4.68 14.82 11.83
N TYR A 126 5.30 13.64 11.81
CA TYR A 126 6.67 13.46 12.30
C TYR A 126 7.68 14.31 11.52
N LEU A 127 7.60 14.31 10.19
CA LEU A 127 8.47 15.14 9.34
C LEU A 127 8.23 16.63 9.60
N ALA A 128 6.98 17.07 9.75
CA ALA A 128 6.67 18.47 10.06
C ALA A 128 7.32 18.92 11.38
N VAL A 129 7.28 18.09 12.42
CA VAL A 129 7.95 18.37 13.71
C VAL A 129 9.47 18.43 13.54
N LEU A 130 10.08 17.47 12.84
CA LEU A 130 11.53 17.47 12.59
C LEU A 130 11.99 18.73 11.86
N HIS A 131 11.27 19.14 10.81
CA HIS A 131 11.60 20.34 10.05
C HIS A 131 11.39 21.64 10.85
N SER A 132 10.45 21.66 11.81
CA SER A 132 10.27 22.81 12.71
C SER A 132 11.38 22.95 13.76
N SER A 133 12.08 21.86 14.08
CA SER A 133 13.11 21.82 15.14
C SER A 133 14.50 22.28 14.67
N GLN A 134 14.69 22.47 13.36
CA GLN A 134 15.90 23.07 12.79
C GLN A 134 15.87 24.59 12.95
N VAL A 135 15.92 25.07 14.19
CA VAL A 135 16.21 26.48 14.49
C VAL A 135 17.69 26.71 14.14
N PRO A 136 18.05 27.74 13.35
CA PRO A 136 19.45 28.07 13.12
C PRO A 136 20.10 28.31 14.48
N ARG A 137 21.19 27.59 14.79
CA ARG A 137 22.11 28.01 15.84
C ARG A 137 22.56 29.41 15.44
N GLY A 138 22.03 30.42 16.12
CA GLY A 138 22.53 31.78 15.99
C GLY A 138 23.97 31.74 16.45
N ASP A 139 24.89 31.83 15.49
CA ASP A 139 26.27 32.21 15.75
C ASP A 139 26.23 33.67 16.22
N ASN A 140 25.95 33.85 17.51
CA ASN A 140 26.22 35.08 18.23
C ASN A 140 27.73 35.13 18.51
N ASP A 141 28.51 35.36 17.46
CA ASP A 141 29.88 35.87 17.62
C ASP A 141 29.85 37.37 17.35
N ASN A 142 29.29 38.09 18.31
CA ASN A 142 29.70 39.47 18.56
C ASN A 142 31.06 39.41 19.25
N ASN A 143 32.13 39.83 18.57
CA ASN A 143 33.12 40.64 19.24
C ASN A 143 33.77 41.64 18.28
N THR A 144 33.77 42.89 18.76
CA THR A 144 34.57 44.08 18.42
C THR A 144 35.78 43.91 17.52
#